data_AF-A0A532V1U3-F1
#
_entry.id   AF-A0A532V1U3-F1
#
_cell.length_a   1.000
_cell.length_b   1.000
_cell.length_c   1.000
_cell.angle_alpha   90.00
_cell.angle_beta   90.00
_cell.angle_gamma   90.00
#
_symmetry.space_group_name_H-M   'P 1'
#
loop_
_entity.id
_entity.type
_entity.pdbx_description
1 polymer ?
#
loop_
_entity_poly.entity_id
_entity_poly.type
_entity_poly.pdbx_seq_one_letter_code
_entity_poly.pdbx_strand_id
1 'polypeptide(L)'
;MTVIDKIKQDLLISDIISELQMKNTINCPFDDHTDENASFVHYPESNSFNCFGCNRGGTVIDFLMHLNNWSVKDAINHAKDQLGIHDHELTLEEVNHQERVLQRTIILEKVTNHCFDILWTENSSQEAKKARSYLKKRGFKEKLLKSMRIGIINIKSLRKSISDECLELAGLLVRKKDKLHPIVSATRLWYPVIKQQKVVYGICGKFLEDDSLADRKYINLAAGPLKIGSKTYLYNMDASFNRNEVYIAEGIPDTLTALSLGLDAVGILGADNLEDPKIFSSTREVYIIADNDDDRKGWLAALNLGLKTYAAQSERSHGETYLMELPTQERAKAGVIKFEHDRDAARKIRGSLPKIDDYAKLVKIKDLNDWFLLGNTIEDFNKLKAQSLSIISTLINYLSSANIPLSRTDNYLNSFVYKPLSKRGDLERNKYAAMLAKNRKEGGLGITKIQSEKRFKEMEQESMYEENKSLSPTDQIHKLRIRRGLPEYLMNQEVKQIFLPDLFRLAKLYTDANTKRVYFFMVATKTLVEISAESKEYQLLMGTYKINPTDRLFKYLKNELCQEAWRSGKEVPIHRFSYFDRNSAILYISASAGEMYKLNGDTMQKINNGEDNVFLLPQHGSEPILIEQEAAHGSV
;
A
#
# COMPACT_ATOMS: atom_id res chain seq x y z
N MET A 1 -18.21 -19.95 0.41
CA MET A 1 -18.71 -19.53 1.73
C MET A 1 -18.81 -20.78 2.58
N THR A 2 -18.16 -20.84 3.74
CA THR A 2 -18.17 -22.05 4.58
C THR A 2 -19.53 -22.23 5.27
N VAL A 3 -19.82 -23.43 5.82
CA VAL A 3 -21.03 -23.66 6.62
C VAL A 3 -21.10 -22.70 7.82
N ILE A 4 -19.95 -22.44 8.43
CA ILE A 4 -19.83 -21.52 9.57
C ILE A 4 -20.12 -20.07 9.16
N ASP A 5 -19.65 -19.63 7.99
CA ASP A 5 -19.98 -18.29 7.47
C ASP A 5 -21.47 -18.16 7.20
N LYS A 6 -22.08 -19.21 6.64
CA LYS A 6 -23.52 -19.27 6.41
C LYS A 6 -24.31 -19.19 7.71
N ILE A 7 -23.91 -19.93 8.75
CA ILE A 7 -24.53 -19.85 10.08
C ILE A 7 -24.45 -18.43 10.64
N LYS A 8 -23.27 -17.80 10.57
CA LYS A 8 -23.06 -16.43 11.08
C LYS A 8 -23.90 -15.38 10.35
N GLN A 9 -24.25 -15.64 9.10
CA GLN A 9 -25.04 -14.74 8.27
C GLN A 9 -26.56 -14.99 8.41
N ASP A 10 -26.98 -16.26 8.38
CA ASP A 10 -28.38 -16.65 8.20
C ASP A 10 -29.11 -16.87 9.53
N LEU A 11 -28.43 -17.27 10.61
CA LEU A 11 -29.05 -17.42 11.93
C LEU A 11 -28.96 -16.10 12.71
N LEU A 12 -30.07 -15.40 12.89
CA LEU A 12 -30.08 -14.07 13.51
C LEU A 12 -30.23 -14.14 15.03
N ILE A 13 -29.41 -13.37 15.75
CA ILE A 13 -29.51 -13.23 17.21
C ILE A 13 -30.89 -12.65 17.62
N SER A 14 -31.47 -11.79 16.79
CA SER A 14 -32.82 -11.22 17.02
C SER A 14 -33.90 -12.30 17.10
N ASP A 15 -33.76 -13.36 16.31
CA ASP A 15 -34.75 -14.43 16.21
C ASP A 15 -34.67 -15.32 17.45
N ILE A 16 -33.44 -15.66 17.86
CA ILE A 16 -33.17 -16.41 19.10
C ILE A 16 -33.70 -15.65 20.32
N ILE A 17 -33.46 -14.33 20.40
CA ILE A 17 -33.98 -13.50 21.51
C ILE A 17 -35.52 -13.44 21.49
N SER A 18 -36.13 -13.42 20.31
CA SER A 18 -37.58 -13.42 20.17
C SER A 18 -38.21 -14.74 20.62
N GLU A 19 -37.55 -15.87 20.34
CA GLU A 19 -37.95 -17.21 20.82
C GLU A 19 -37.85 -17.34 22.35
N LEU A 20 -36.85 -16.71 22.96
CA LEU A 20 -36.73 -16.62 24.42
C LEU A 20 -37.81 -15.72 25.07
N GLN A 21 -38.77 -15.21 24.28
CA GLN A 21 -39.83 -14.27 24.69
C GLN A 21 -39.30 -13.00 25.36
N MET A 22 -38.05 -12.64 25.11
CA MET A 22 -37.44 -11.46 25.71
C MET A 22 -37.61 -10.27 24.76
N LYS A 23 -38.58 -9.39 25.05
CA LYS A 23 -38.78 -8.17 24.24
C LYS A 23 -37.62 -7.18 24.48
N ASN A 24 -36.82 -6.91 23.44
CA ASN A 24 -35.70 -5.95 23.44
C ASN A 24 -34.82 -6.08 24.68
N THR A 25 -34.03 -7.15 24.79
CA THR A 25 -33.21 -7.42 25.98
C THR A 25 -32.23 -6.30 26.28
N ILE A 26 -32.64 -5.51 27.27
CA ILE A 26 -31.84 -4.52 27.94
C ILE A 26 -30.93 -5.24 28.97
N ASN A 27 -31.39 -6.34 29.56
CA ASN A 27 -30.65 -7.13 30.56
C ASN A 27 -29.94 -8.35 29.95
N CYS A 28 -28.92 -8.84 30.64
CA CYS A 28 -28.08 -9.96 30.24
C CYS A 28 -28.86 -11.28 30.20
N PRO A 29 -28.87 -12.00 29.06
CA PRO A 29 -29.60 -13.27 28.94
C PRO A 29 -28.79 -14.49 29.41
N PHE A 30 -27.63 -14.29 30.02
CA PHE A 30 -26.76 -15.38 30.47
C PHE A 30 -27.02 -15.73 31.92
N ASP A 31 -27.28 -17.01 32.19
CA ASP A 31 -27.72 -17.53 33.50
C ASP A 31 -26.76 -17.24 34.66
N ASP A 32 -25.48 -17.02 34.37
CA ASP A 32 -24.43 -16.76 35.35
C ASP A 32 -24.14 -15.26 35.56
N HIS A 33 -24.97 -14.36 35.00
CA HIS A 33 -24.84 -12.92 35.21
C HIS A 33 -26.21 -12.23 35.32
N THR A 34 -26.55 -11.82 36.53
CA THR A 34 -27.77 -11.05 36.85
C THR A 34 -27.44 -9.57 36.97
N ASP A 35 -28.08 -8.74 36.16
CA ASP A 35 -27.88 -7.30 36.12
C ASP A 35 -29.14 -6.52 36.55
N GLU A 36 -28.95 -5.55 37.45
CA GLU A 36 -30.02 -4.62 37.87
C GLU A 36 -30.31 -3.56 36.82
N ASN A 37 -29.33 -3.27 35.95
CA ASN A 37 -29.40 -2.28 34.89
C ASN A 37 -29.14 -2.92 33.53
N ALA A 38 -29.73 -2.28 32.52
CA ALA A 38 -29.41 -2.40 31.12
C ALA A 38 -27.94 -2.68 30.79
N SER A 39 -27.58 -3.95 30.53
CA SER A 39 -26.21 -4.29 30.16
C SER A 39 -26.06 -5.00 28.81
N PHE A 40 -27.12 -5.57 28.23
CA PHE A 40 -27.07 -6.30 26.97
C PHE A 40 -27.49 -5.44 25.78
N VAL A 41 -26.74 -5.54 24.68
CA VAL A 41 -27.04 -4.90 23.41
C VAL A 41 -26.74 -5.88 22.28
N HIS A 42 -27.69 -6.08 21.37
CA HIS A 42 -27.45 -6.77 20.10
C HIS A 42 -27.46 -5.76 18.94
N TYR A 43 -26.70 -6.06 17.90
CA TYR A 43 -26.48 -5.20 16.74
C TYR A 43 -26.95 -5.93 15.47
N PRO A 44 -28.23 -5.78 15.07
CA PRO A 44 -28.84 -6.55 13.99
C PRO A 44 -28.06 -6.53 12.68
N GLU A 45 -27.53 -5.37 12.28
CA GLU A 45 -26.81 -5.23 11.01
C GLU A 45 -25.52 -6.04 10.92
N SER A 46 -24.88 -6.27 12.07
CA SER A 46 -23.64 -7.05 12.16
C SER A 46 -23.86 -8.48 12.65
N ASN A 47 -25.13 -8.83 12.93
CA ASN A 47 -25.54 -10.04 13.61
C ASN A 47 -24.62 -10.42 14.79
N SER A 48 -24.38 -9.46 15.68
CA SER A 48 -23.50 -9.60 16.83
C SER A 48 -24.13 -9.08 18.11
N PHE A 49 -23.54 -9.41 19.26
CA PHE A 49 -23.99 -8.94 20.56
C PHE A 49 -22.84 -8.51 21.45
N ASN A 50 -23.16 -7.72 22.47
CA ASN A 50 -22.27 -7.38 23.55
C ASN A 50 -23.04 -7.13 24.86
N CYS A 51 -22.53 -7.67 25.96
CA CYS A 51 -22.99 -7.41 27.32
C CYS A 51 -21.94 -6.58 28.06
N PHE A 52 -22.26 -5.33 28.35
CA PHE A 52 -21.38 -4.38 29.05
C PHE A 52 -21.22 -4.68 30.55
N GLY A 53 -22.02 -5.59 31.12
CA GLY A 53 -21.92 -6.02 32.51
C GLY A 53 -20.90 -7.14 32.69
N CYS A 54 -21.06 -8.24 31.93
CA CYS A 54 -20.15 -9.40 32.01
C CYS A 54 -19.03 -9.40 30.95
N ASN A 55 -18.97 -8.38 30.08
CA ASN A 55 -18.00 -8.22 28.98
C ASN A 55 -18.00 -9.40 27.98
N ARG A 56 -19.10 -10.13 27.85
CA ARG A 56 -19.27 -11.15 26.80
C ARG A 56 -19.85 -10.51 25.54
N GLY A 57 -19.31 -10.85 24.39
CA GLY A 57 -19.76 -10.37 23.10
C GLY A 57 -19.27 -11.27 21.97
N GLY A 58 -19.86 -11.18 20.78
CA GLY A 58 -19.41 -11.96 19.64
C GLY A 58 -20.49 -12.22 18.59
N THR A 59 -20.27 -13.27 17.81
CA THR A 59 -21.19 -13.74 16.77
C THR A 59 -22.34 -14.54 17.35
N VAL A 60 -23.31 -14.92 16.51
CA VAL A 60 -24.40 -15.83 16.91
C VAL A 60 -23.91 -17.16 17.49
N ILE A 61 -22.75 -17.67 17.04
CA ILE A 61 -22.15 -18.90 17.59
C ILE A 61 -21.66 -18.64 19.01
N ASP A 62 -20.94 -17.52 19.23
CA ASP A 62 -20.51 -17.13 20.58
C ASP A 62 -21.73 -16.95 21.50
N PHE A 63 -22.82 -16.39 20.98
CA PHE A 63 -24.07 -16.20 21.72
C PHE A 63 -24.65 -17.53 22.19
N LEU A 64 -24.81 -18.51 21.29
CA LEU A 64 -25.30 -19.85 21.62
C LEU A 64 -24.38 -20.58 22.61
N MET A 65 -23.07 -20.44 22.45
CA MET A 65 -22.09 -21.00 23.39
C MET A 65 -22.28 -20.44 24.80
N HIS A 66 -22.43 -19.12 24.92
CA HIS A 66 -22.61 -18.47 26.22
C HIS A 66 -24.00 -18.72 26.82
N LEU A 67 -25.04 -18.75 25.98
CA LEU A 67 -26.43 -18.97 26.41
C LEU A 67 -26.63 -20.37 26.99
N ASN A 68 -26.06 -21.39 26.35
CA ASN A 68 -26.28 -22.79 26.72
C ASN A 68 -25.07 -23.48 27.35
N ASN A 69 -23.99 -22.74 27.60
CA ASN A 69 -22.69 -23.26 28.03
C ASN A 69 -22.18 -24.40 27.11
N TRP A 70 -22.37 -24.23 25.81
CA TRP A 70 -22.05 -25.24 24.79
C TRP A 70 -20.61 -25.16 24.31
N SER A 71 -20.07 -26.32 23.89
CA SER A 71 -18.84 -26.34 23.10
C SER A 71 -19.07 -25.67 21.74
N VAL A 72 -17.99 -25.26 21.08
CA VAL A 72 -18.07 -24.71 19.70
C VAL A 72 -18.78 -25.69 18.77
N LYS A 73 -18.48 -26.99 18.90
CA LYS A 73 -19.09 -28.05 18.09
C LYS A 73 -20.60 -28.14 18.33
N ASP A 74 -21.03 -28.13 19.59
CA ASP A 74 -22.44 -28.25 19.94
C ASP A 74 -23.23 -27.03 19.47
N ALA A 75 -22.67 -25.83 19.63
CA ALA A 75 -23.27 -24.59 19.15
C ALA A 75 -23.41 -24.57 17.61
N ILE A 76 -22.41 -25.05 16.87
CA ILE A 76 -22.49 -25.13 15.40
C ILE A 76 -23.50 -26.19 14.97
N ASN A 77 -23.52 -27.36 15.61
CA ASN A 77 -24.50 -28.42 15.30
C ASN A 77 -25.93 -27.93 15.53
N HIS A 78 -26.20 -27.30 16.67
CA HIS A 78 -27.51 -26.72 16.94
C HIS A 78 -27.90 -25.67 15.90
N ALA A 79 -26.97 -24.77 15.55
CA ALA A 79 -27.24 -23.74 14.53
C ALA A 79 -27.51 -24.33 13.14
N LYS A 80 -26.86 -25.45 12.78
CA LYS A 80 -27.16 -26.17 11.53
C LYS A 80 -28.55 -26.76 11.54
N ASP A 81 -28.97 -27.37 12.65
CA ASP A 81 -30.28 -27.98 12.77
C ASP A 81 -31.39 -26.91 12.65
N GLN A 82 -31.18 -25.74 13.28
CA GLN A 82 -32.09 -24.59 13.15
C GLN A 82 -32.20 -24.08 11.70
N LEU A 83 -31.10 -24.10 10.94
CA LEU A 83 -31.07 -23.66 9.53
C LEU A 83 -31.40 -24.77 8.53
N GLY A 84 -31.72 -25.99 8.98
CA GLY A 84 -31.97 -27.15 8.10
C GLY A 84 -30.76 -27.60 7.29
N ILE A 85 -29.53 -27.31 7.74
CA ILE A 85 -28.28 -27.66 7.04
C ILE A 85 -27.84 -29.07 7.45
N HIS A 86 -28.50 -30.08 6.89
CA HIS A 86 -28.23 -31.49 7.21
C HIS A 86 -27.19 -32.16 6.29
N ASP A 87 -27.01 -31.65 5.07
CA ASP A 87 -26.17 -32.27 4.03
C ASP A 87 -24.67 -32.00 4.18
N HIS A 88 -24.23 -31.29 5.22
CA HIS A 88 -22.82 -30.93 5.41
C HIS A 88 -22.34 -31.33 6.80
N GLU A 89 -21.65 -32.46 6.92
CA GLU A 89 -20.97 -32.83 8.17
C GLU A 89 -19.83 -31.85 8.48
N LEU A 90 -19.72 -31.43 9.75
CA LEU A 90 -18.61 -30.60 10.17
C LEU A 90 -17.33 -31.44 10.14
N THR A 91 -16.35 -30.99 9.38
CA THR A 91 -15.04 -31.63 9.40
C THR A 91 -14.36 -31.36 10.75
N LEU A 92 -13.54 -32.31 11.21
CA LEU A 92 -12.74 -32.13 12.42
C LEU A 92 -11.81 -30.91 12.30
N GLU A 93 -11.37 -30.58 11.08
CA GLU A 93 -10.54 -29.41 10.78
C GLU A 93 -11.29 -28.08 11.01
N GLU A 94 -12.55 -27.97 10.59
CA GLU A 94 -13.36 -26.76 10.79
C GLU A 94 -13.62 -26.48 12.27
N VAL A 95 -13.96 -27.52 13.04
CA VAL A 95 -14.17 -27.41 14.50
C VAL A 95 -12.86 -27.02 15.19
N ASN A 96 -11.77 -27.75 14.91
CA ASN A 96 -10.45 -27.45 15.48
C ASN A 96 -9.98 -26.03 15.13
N HIS A 97 -10.30 -25.53 13.93
CA HIS A 97 -9.98 -24.18 13.53
C HIS A 97 -10.72 -23.13 14.39
N GLN A 98 -12.04 -23.28 14.56
CA GLN A 98 -12.82 -22.34 15.39
C GLN A 98 -12.41 -22.39 16.86
N GLU A 99 -12.15 -23.58 17.40
CA GLU A 99 -11.63 -23.74 18.77
C GLU A 99 -10.28 -23.05 18.95
N ARG A 100 -9.35 -23.20 17.99
CA ARG A 100 -8.06 -22.50 18.01
C ARG A 100 -8.22 -20.98 17.95
N VAL A 101 -9.17 -20.47 17.15
CA VAL A 101 -9.46 -19.03 17.06
C VAL A 101 -9.97 -18.49 18.41
N LEU A 102 -10.89 -19.23 19.05
CA LEU A 102 -11.42 -18.88 20.36
C LEU A 102 -10.33 -18.91 21.44
N GLN A 103 -9.57 -20.02 21.53
CA GLN A 103 -8.46 -20.17 22.46
C GLN A 103 -7.43 -19.04 22.29
N ARG A 104 -7.09 -18.72 21.06
CA ARG A 104 -6.17 -17.62 20.75
C ARG A 104 -6.69 -16.28 21.28
N THR A 105 -7.98 -15.98 21.07
CA THR A 105 -8.61 -14.74 21.57
C THR A 105 -8.54 -14.66 23.10
N ILE A 106 -8.82 -15.76 23.80
CA ILE A 106 -8.70 -15.84 25.26
C ILE A 106 -7.25 -15.61 25.72
N ILE A 107 -6.27 -16.17 25.02
CA ILE A 107 -4.86 -15.97 25.38
C ILE A 107 -4.42 -14.52 25.13
N LEU A 108 -4.84 -13.91 24.01
CA LEU A 108 -4.53 -12.51 23.72
C LEU A 108 -5.12 -11.55 24.76
N GLU A 109 -6.29 -11.88 25.29
CA GLU A 109 -6.90 -11.15 26.40
C GLU A 109 -6.01 -11.19 27.66
N LYS A 110 -5.55 -12.40 28.04
CA LYS A 110 -4.62 -12.61 29.17
C LYS A 110 -3.30 -11.87 28.96
N VAL A 111 -2.72 -11.95 27.76
CA VAL A 111 -1.50 -11.23 27.38
C VAL A 111 -1.71 -9.73 27.53
N THR A 112 -2.84 -9.20 27.04
CA THR A 112 -3.12 -7.76 27.07
C THR A 112 -3.27 -7.26 28.50
N ASN A 113 -3.98 -7.99 29.36
CA ASN A 113 -4.11 -7.65 30.78
C ASN A 113 -2.75 -7.65 31.47
N HIS A 114 -1.93 -8.70 31.24
CA HIS A 114 -0.58 -8.76 31.78
C HIS A 114 0.29 -7.59 31.31
N CYS A 115 0.26 -7.24 30.02
CA CYS A 115 1.02 -6.11 29.48
C CYS A 115 0.54 -4.76 30.05
N PHE A 116 -0.77 -4.62 30.25
CA PHE A 116 -1.40 -3.44 30.85
C PHE A 116 -0.95 -3.28 32.30
N ASP A 117 -0.98 -4.35 33.09
CA ASP A 117 -0.60 -4.33 34.50
C ASP A 117 0.87 -3.95 34.71
N ILE A 118 1.77 -4.47 33.85
CA ILE A 118 3.18 -4.06 33.92
C ILE A 118 3.31 -2.54 33.66
N LEU A 119 2.56 -1.98 32.71
CA LEU A 119 2.68 -0.56 32.39
C LEU A 119 2.02 0.36 33.43
N TRP A 120 0.91 -0.04 34.04
CA TRP A 120 0.09 0.86 34.85
C TRP A 120 0.04 0.55 36.34
N THR A 121 0.33 -0.69 36.72
CA THR A 121 0.20 -1.18 38.10
C THR A 121 1.58 -1.44 38.72
N GLU A 122 2.53 -1.96 37.93
CA GLU A 122 3.90 -2.23 38.38
C GLU A 122 4.78 -0.95 38.37
N ASN A 123 4.60 -0.12 39.40
CA ASN A 123 5.29 1.18 39.50
C ASN A 123 6.83 1.11 39.61
N SER A 124 7.39 -0.07 39.94
CA SER A 124 8.83 -0.26 40.18
C SER A 124 9.65 -0.60 38.93
N SER A 125 9.05 -1.07 37.82
CA SER A 125 9.80 -1.42 36.61
C SER A 125 10.42 -0.18 35.95
N GLN A 126 11.73 -0.24 35.70
CA GLN A 126 12.46 0.82 35.01
C GLN A 126 12.00 0.96 33.55
N GLU A 127 11.66 -0.14 32.90
CA GLU A 127 11.10 -0.19 31.55
C GLU A 127 9.72 0.46 31.49
N ALA A 128 8.85 0.18 32.47
CA ALA A 128 7.54 0.81 32.57
C ALA A 128 7.65 2.33 32.75
N LYS A 129 8.59 2.80 33.58
CA LYS A 129 8.88 4.24 33.74
C LYS A 129 9.35 4.88 32.43
N LYS A 130 10.25 4.22 31.69
CA LYS A 130 10.72 4.69 30.37
C LYS A 130 9.57 4.75 29.36
N ALA A 131 8.72 3.73 29.30
CA ALA A 131 7.55 3.68 28.41
C ALA A 131 6.55 4.80 28.72
N ARG A 132 6.19 5.00 30.00
CA ARG A 132 5.32 6.10 30.43
C ARG A 132 5.92 7.47 30.09
N SER A 133 7.23 7.64 30.31
CA SER A 133 7.95 8.88 29.95
C SER A 133 7.91 9.15 28.44
N TYR A 134 8.15 8.13 27.62
CA TYR A 134 8.05 8.23 26.15
C TYR A 134 6.64 8.63 25.69
N LEU A 135 5.60 7.94 26.18
CA LEU A 135 4.21 8.24 25.84
C LEU A 135 3.80 9.65 26.30
N LYS A 136 4.27 10.09 27.47
CA LYS A 136 4.05 11.44 27.99
C LYS A 136 4.77 12.50 27.14
N LYS A 137 6.02 12.26 26.73
CA LYS A 137 6.76 13.15 25.82
C LYS A 137 6.05 13.32 24.47
N ARG A 138 5.36 12.27 24.00
CA ARG A 138 4.50 12.31 22.80
C ARG A 138 3.17 13.05 23.01
N GLY A 139 2.85 13.46 24.24
CA GLY A 139 1.65 14.26 24.54
C GLY A 139 0.40 13.45 24.85
N PHE A 140 0.48 12.12 24.94
CA PHE A 140 -0.70 11.29 25.21
C PHE A 140 -1.09 11.31 26.68
N LYS A 141 -2.39 11.51 26.94
CA LYS A 141 -2.97 11.46 28.30
C LYS A 141 -3.11 10.01 28.76
N GLU A 142 -2.78 9.75 30.02
CA GLU A 142 -2.88 8.42 30.64
C GLU A 142 -4.28 7.81 30.52
N LYS A 143 -5.34 8.61 30.71
CA LYS A 143 -6.73 8.17 30.57
C LYS A 143 -7.02 7.51 29.20
N LEU A 144 -6.53 8.12 28.12
CA LEU A 144 -6.67 7.58 26.76
C LEU A 144 -5.88 6.29 26.59
N LEU A 145 -4.63 6.28 27.03
CA LEU A 145 -3.77 5.11 26.88
C LEU A 145 -4.35 3.89 27.64
N LYS A 146 -4.95 4.14 28.81
CA LYS A 146 -5.65 3.13 29.59
C LYS A 146 -6.93 2.63 28.91
N SER A 147 -7.75 3.52 28.34
CA SER A 147 -8.96 3.10 27.60
C SER A 147 -8.61 2.26 26.36
N MET A 148 -7.49 2.54 25.71
CA MET A 148 -6.96 1.75 24.60
C MET A 148 -6.22 0.48 25.04
N ARG A 149 -6.18 0.20 26.35
CA ARG A 149 -5.52 -0.98 26.96
C ARG A 149 -4.05 -1.12 26.55
N ILE A 150 -3.38 0.00 26.31
CA ILE A 150 -1.96 0.02 25.95
C ILE A 150 -1.14 -0.49 27.13
N GLY A 151 -0.16 -1.34 26.84
CA GLY A 151 0.71 -1.95 27.84
C GLY A 151 2.18 -1.97 27.41
N ILE A 152 3.01 -2.69 28.16
CA ILE A 152 4.35 -3.08 27.71
C ILE A 152 4.49 -4.60 27.67
N ILE A 153 5.01 -5.09 26.55
CA ILE A 153 5.25 -6.50 26.38
C ILE A 153 6.66 -6.87 26.81
N ASN A 154 6.76 -7.81 27.75
CA ASN A 154 7.99 -8.45 28.16
C ASN A 154 7.77 -9.97 28.15
N ILE A 155 8.28 -10.64 27.10
CA ILE A 155 8.07 -12.08 26.89
C ILE A 155 8.65 -12.91 28.05
N LYS A 156 9.73 -12.47 28.70
CA LYS A 156 10.29 -13.18 29.87
C LYS A 156 9.32 -13.15 31.06
N SER A 157 8.58 -12.05 31.23
CA SER A 157 7.55 -11.94 32.27
C SER A 157 6.33 -12.79 31.92
N LEU A 158 5.85 -12.72 30.67
CA LEU A 158 4.70 -13.50 30.20
C LEU A 158 4.92 -15.03 30.33
N ARG A 159 6.13 -15.52 30.08
CA ARG A 159 6.49 -16.94 30.26
C ARG A 159 6.35 -17.46 31.69
N LYS A 160 6.24 -16.59 32.68
CA LYS A 160 6.00 -16.98 34.08
C LYS A 160 4.52 -17.28 34.36
N SER A 161 3.61 -16.73 33.56
CA SER A 161 2.16 -16.80 33.77
C SER A 161 1.40 -17.47 32.62
N ILE A 162 2.00 -17.60 31.45
CA ILE A 162 1.40 -18.17 30.24
C ILE A 162 2.37 -19.18 29.62
N SER A 163 1.87 -20.38 29.28
CA SER A 163 2.69 -21.45 28.71
C SER A 163 3.24 -21.10 27.33
N ASP A 164 4.35 -21.73 26.95
CA ASP A 164 5.00 -21.49 25.66
C ASP A 164 4.10 -21.88 24.48
N GLU A 165 3.28 -22.92 24.61
CA GLU A 165 2.28 -23.34 23.60
C GLU A 165 1.20 -22.27 23.42
N CYS A 166 0.72 -21.67 24.53
CA CYS A 166 -0.24 -20.59 24.47
C CYS A 166 0.37 -19.34 23.82
N LEU A 167 1.62 -19.01 24.15
CA LEU A 167 2.33 -17.88 23.55
C LEU A 167 2.66 -18.12 22.06
N GLU A 168 2.92 -19.36 21.65
CA GLU A 168 3.04 -19.75 20.23
C GLU A 168 1.69 -19.57 19.52
N LEU A 169 0.58 -20.04 20.11
CA LEU A 169 -0.77 -19.87 19.55
C LEU A 169 -1.17 -18.39 19.43
N ALA A 170 -0.81 -17.57 20.41
CA ALA A 170 -0.99 -16.12 20.36
C ALA A 170 -0.10 -15.44 19.30
N GLY A 171 0.95 -16.12 18.82
CA GLY A 171 1.91 -15.60 17.85
C GLY A 171 3.05 -14.77 18.45
N LEU A 172 3.28 -14.88 19.75
CA LEU A 172 4.39 -14.23 20.46
C LEU A 172 5.70 -15.04 20.42
N LEU A 173 5.58 -16.34 20.20
CA LEU A 173 6.72 -17.24 19.97
C LEU A 173 6.65 -17.83 18.56
N VAL A 174 7.81 -18.07 17.97
CA VAL A 174 7.97 -18.68 16.65
C VAL A 174 8.90 -19.87 16.75
N ARG A 175 8.48 -20.99 16.16
CA ARG A 175 9.30 -22.19 16.07
C ARG A 175 10.38 -22.02 15.00
N LYS A 176 11.65 -22.19 15.38
CA LYS A 176 12.80 -22.26 14.47
C LYS A 176 13.71 -23.38 14.93
N LYS A 177 14.06 -24.32 14.04
CA LYS A 177 14.97 -25.46 14.34
C LYS A 177 14.59 -26.17 15.65
N ASP A 178 13.30 -26.52 15.79
CA ASP A 178 12.71 -27.20 16.95
C ASP A 178 12.78 -26.46 18.30
N LYS A 179 13.09 -25.16 18.30
CA LYS A 179 13.05 -24.30 19.49
C LYS A 179 12.09 -23.13 19.32
N LEU A 180 11.46 -22.73 20.42
CA LEU A 180 10.58 -21.56 20.46
C LEU A 180 11.36 -20.29 20.77
N HIS A 181 11.30 -19.35 19.83
CA HIS A 181 11.98 -18.07 19.92
C HIS A 181 10.97 -16.92 20.05
N PRO A 182 11.23 -15.94 20.93
CA PRO A 182 10.45 -14.69 20.98
C PRO A 182 10.40 -13.97 19.63
N ILE A 183 9.22 -13.48 19.25
CA ILE A 183 9.07 -12.60 18.07
C ILE A 183 9.74 -11.23 18.29
N VAL A 184 9.80 -10.78 19.54
CA VAL A 184 10.49 -9.56 19.97
C VAL A 184 11.56 -9.91 20.99
N SER A 185 12.78 -9.44 20.74
CA SER A 185 13.95 -9.66 21.60
C SER A 185 13.99 -8.69 22.78
N ALA A 186 13.42 -7.49 22.60
CA ALA A 186 13.39 -6.41 23.58
C ALA A 186 11.96 -6.06 24.03
N THR A 187 11.86 -5.41 25.19
CA THR A 187 10.60 -4.86 25.71
C THR A 187 10.04 -3.83 24.75
N ARG A 188 8.76 -3.95 24.40
CA ARG A 188 8.07 -3.05 23.45
C ARG A 188 6.76 -2.56 24.03
N LEU A 189 6.21 -1.50 23.46
CA LEU A 189 4.82 -1.11 23.71
C LEU A 189 3.89 -2.14 23.09
N TRP A 190 2.87 -2.54 23.84
CA TRP A 190 1.79 -3.41 23.40
C TRP A 190 0.58 -2.55 23.00
N TYR A 191 0.20 -2.62 21.74
CA TYR A 191 -1.01 -2.00 21.21
C TYR A 191 -2.00 -3.10 20.83
N PRO A 192 -3.00 -3.41 21.68
CA PRO A 192 -4.00 -4.41 21.34
C PRO A 192 -4.92 -3.90 20.24
N VAL A 193 -5.30 -4.77 19.31
CA VAL A 193 -6.38 -4.53 18.36
C VAL A 193 -7.64 -5.15 18.94
N ILE A 194 -8.61 -4.30 19.23
CA ILE A 194 -9.87 -4.66 19.88
C ILE A 194 -10.97 -4.64 18.82
N LYS A 195 -11.80 -5.69 18.82
CA LYS A 195 -13.01 -5.78 18.02
C LYS A 195 -14.12 -6.32 18.93
N GLN A 196 -15.23 -5.59 19.04
CA GLN A 196 -16.34 -5.97 19.93
C GLN A 196 -15.83 -6.28 21.35
N GLN A 197 -15.00 -5.39 21.89
CA GLN A 197 -14.37 -5.51 23.22
C GLN A 197 -13.37 -6.66 23.44
N LYS A 198 -13.23 -7.58 22.48
CA LYS A 198 -12.26 -8.68 22.55
C LYS A 198 -10.94 -8.29 21.88
N VAL A 199 -9.81 -8.68 22.48
CA VAL A 199 -8.50 -8.52 21.82
C VAL A 199 -8.32 -9.58 20.75
N VAL A 200 -8.44 -9.18 19.49
CA VAL A 200 -8.28 -10.07 18.33
C VAL A 200 -6.84 -10.14 17.84
N TYR A 201 -6.02 -9.15 18.20
CA TYR A 201 -4.62 -9.08 17.80
C TYR A 201 -3.79 -8.14 18.69
N GLY A 202 -2.47 -8.12 18.49
CA GLY A 202 -1.60 -7.17 19.16
C GLY A 202 -0.41 -6.75 18.30
N ILE A 203 0.05 -5.53 18.52
CA ILE A 203 1.13 -4.90 17.76
C ILE A 203 2.20 -4.43 18.74
N CYS A 204 3.45 -4.79 18.45
CA CYS A 204 4.60 -4.48 19.30
C CYS A 204 5.37 -3.28 18.73
N GLY A 205 5.31 -2.12 19.38
CA GLY A 205 6.01 -0.89 18.94
C GLY A 205 7.26 -0.55 19.75
N LYS A 206 8.29 -0.05 19.07
CA LYS A 206 9.52 0.44 19.72
C LYS A 206 9.26 1.75 20.47
N PHE A 207 9.88 1.91 21.65
CA PHE A 207 9.82 3.14 22.46
C PHE A 207 11.16 3.56 23.10
N LEU A 208 12.21 2.75 22.93
CA LEU A 208 13.56 3.06 23.36
C LEU A 208 14.38 3.44 22.12
N GLU A 209 15.10 4.55 22.16
CA GLU A 209 15.90 5.04 21.01
C GLU A 209 17.13 4.16 20.74
N ASP A 210 17.64 3.47 21.78
CA ASP A 210 18.88 2.69 21.75
C ASP A 210 18.78 1.25 21.17
N ASP A 211 17.59 0.75 20.80
CA ASP A 211 17.57 -0.55 20.09
C ASP A 211 18.22 -0.38 18.71
N SER A 212 19.02 -1.35 18.27
CA SER A 212 19.77 -1.28 17.00
C SER A 212 18.91 -0.81 15.81
N LEU A 213 19.51 -0.07 14.87
CA LEU A 213 18.91 0.40 13.61
C LEU A 213 18.29 -0.74 12.76
N ALA A 214 18.58 -2.01 13.06
CA ALA A 214 18.08 -3.18 12.36
C ALA A 214 16.64 -3.59 12.77
N ASP A 215 16.13 -3.10 13.89
CA ASP A 215 14.83 -3.51 14.43
C ASP A 215 13.69 -2.63 13.88
N ARG A 216 12.68 -3.24 13.24
CA ARG A 216 11.51 -2.54 12.70
C ARG A 216 10.77 -1.75 13.79
N LYS A 217 10.26 -0.55 13.43
CA LYS A 217 9.49 0.35 14.32
C LYS A 217 8.28 -0.35 14.96
N TYR A 218 7.58 -1.17 14.18
CA TYR A 218 6.48 -2.02 14.62
C TYR A 218 6.69 -3.47 14.17
N ILE A 219 6.31 -4.41 15.05
CA ILE A 219 6.39 -5.85 14.81
C ILE A 219 5.04 -6.47 15.14
N ASN A 220 4.63 -7.42 14.30
CA ASN A 220 3.41 -8.20 14.44
C ASN A 220 3.62 -9.50 15.17
N LEU A 221 2.52 -10.08 15.62
CA LEU A 221 2.47 -11.49 16.00
C LEU A 221 2.71 -12.38 14.77
N ALA A 222 3.46 -13.47 14.95
CA ALA A 222 3.73 -14.43 13.88
C ALA A 222 2.49 -15.24 13.46
N ALA A 223 1.54 -15.40 14.38
CA ALA A 223 0.34 -16.19 14.20
C ALA A 223 -0.92 -15.36 14.47
N GLY A 224 -1.97 -15.66 13.72
CA GLY A 224 -3.25 -14.96 13.75
C GLY A 224 -3.76 -14.61 12.35
N PRO A 225 -5.03 -14.19 12.23
CA PRO A 225 -5.60 -13.72 10.96
C PRO A 225 -4.96 -12.40 10.46
N LEU A 226 -4.05 -11.84 11.27
CA LEU A 226 -3.58 -10.48 11.18
C LEU A 226 -2.06 -10.46 11.10
N LYS A 227 -1.56 -9.54 10.28
CA LYS A 227 -0.17 -9.12 10.06
C LYS A 227 -0.27 -7.61 9.75
N ILE A 228 0.68 -6.74 10.07
CA ILE A 228 0.85 -5.42 9.41
C ILE A 228 0.94 -5.74 7.92
N GLY A 229 0.02 -5.18 7.14
CA GLY A 229 -0.21 -5.58 5.75
C GLY A 229 -1.41 -6.50 5.53
N SER A 230 -1.99 -7.08 6.58
CA SER A 230 -3.28 -7.77 6.52
C SER A 230 -4.36 -6.71 6.37
N LYS A 231 -5.14 -6.84 5.31
CA LYS A 231 -6.02 -5.78 4.86
C LYS A 231 -7.34 -5.70 5.66
N THR A 232 -7.54 -6.65 6.57
CA THR A 232 -8.86 -6.98 7.13
C THR A 232 -9.19 -6.32 8.48
N TYR A 233 -8.21 -5.81 9.24
CA TYR A 233 -8.53 -5.16 10.53
C TYR A 233 -7.76 -3.88 10.78
N LEU A 234 -8.46 -2.95 11.42
CA LEU A 234 -8.02 -1.59 11.74
C LEU A 234 -7.69 -1.48 13.23
N TYR A 235 -6.73 -0.63 13.59
CA TYR A 235 -6.57 -0.23 14.99
C TYR A 235 -7.78 0.61 15.41
N ASN A 236 -8.33 0.31 16.59
CA ASN A 236 -9.61 0.89 17.05
C ASN A 236 -10.79 0.64 16.08
N MET A 237 -10.89 -0.56 15.52
CA MET A 237 -11.89 -0.91 14.49
C MET A 237 -13.34 -0.60 14.89
N ASP A 238 -13.68 -0.66 16.17
CA ASP A 238 -15.06 -0.40 16.61
C ASP A 238 -15.56 1.01 16.20
N ALA A 239 -14.65 1.98 16.01
CA ALA A 239 -14.95 3.31 15.47
C ALA A 239 -15.51 3.29 14.04
N SER A 240 -15.23 2.24 13.24
CA SER A 240 -15.77 2.13 11.87
C SER A 240 -17.27 1.87 11.82
N PHE A 241 -17.88 1.45 12.94
CA PHE A 241 -19.32 1.23 13.02
C PHE A 241 -20.10 2.51 13.38
N ASN A 242 -19.40 3.62 13.63
CA ASN A 242 -20.04 4.92 13.82
C ASN A 242 -20.69 5.37 12.51
N ARG A 243 -22.01 5.62 12.55
CA ARG A 243 -22.77 6.03 11.35
C ARG A 243 -22.70 7.51 11.06
N ASN A 244 -22.27 8.33 12.03
CA ASN A 244 -22.24 9.78 11.86
C ASN A 244 -20.92 10.22 11.25
N GLU A 245 -19.82 9.99 11.95
CA GLU A 245 -18.48 10.39 11.51
C GLU A 245 -17.42 9.38 11.93
N VAL A 246 -16.36 9.25 11.11
CA VAL A 246 -15.16 8.46 11.45
C VAL A 246 -13.90 9.10 10.86
N TYR A 247 -12.79 9.00 11.60
CA TYR A 247 -11.49 9.55 11.21
C TYR A 247 -10.51 8.41 10.90
N ILE A 248 -9.94 8.39 9.70
CA ILE A 248 -9.04 7.34 9.24
C ILE A 248 -7.60 7.86 9.26
N ALA A 249 -6.77 7.27 10.10
CA ALA A 249 -5.37 7.62 10.25
C ALA A 249 -4.45 6.51 9.71
N GLU A 250 -3.27 6.87 9.20
CA GLU A 250 -2.33 5.89 8.64
C GLU A 250 -1.78 4.94 9.71
N GLY A 251 -1.38 5.47 10.87
CA GLY A 251 -0.69 4.71 11.91
C GLY A 251 -1.26 4.92 13.32
N ILE A 252 -0.83 4.05 14.23
CA ILE A 252 -1.23 4.09 15.65
C ILE A 252 -1.00 5.47 16.30
N PRO A 253 0.15 6.17 16.12
CA PRO A 253 0.36 7.47 16.75
C PRO A 253 -0.65 8.52 16.32
N ASP A 254 -1.03 8.51 15.05
CA ASP A 254 -1.97 9.47 14.47
C ASP A 254 -3.39 9.15 14.92
N THR A 255 -3.75 7.86 14.99
CA THR A 255 -5.00 7.41 15.61
C THR A 255 -5.08 7.84 17.07
N LEU A 256 -4.02 7.62 17.88
CA LEU A 256 -4.00 8.06 19.28
C LEU A 256 -4.05 9.58 19.41
N THR A 257 -3.46 10.31 18.46
CA THR A 257 -3.56 11.77 18.43
C THR A 257 -5.01 12.18 18.18
N ALA A 258 -5.67 11.65 17.17
CA ALA A 258 -7.08 11.93 16.90
C ALA A 258 -8.00 11.55 18.07
N LEU A 259 -7.78 10.38 18.69
CA LEU A 259 -8.51 9.96 19.89
C LEU A 259 -8.24 10.86 21.10
N SER A 260 -7.04 11.45 21.22
CA SER A 260 -6.75 12.43 22.27
C SER A 260 -7.56 13.71 22.08
N LEU A 261 -7.83 14.07 20.82
CA LEU A 261 -8.78 15.11 20.41
C LEU A 261 -10.24 14.63 20.48
N GLY A 262 -10.48 13.43 21.01
CA GLY A 262 -11.76 12.70 21.11
C GLY A 262 -12.58 12.69 19.84
N LEU A 263 -11.86 12.61 18.73
CA LEU A 263 -12.36 12.22 17.42
C LEU A 263 -12.40 10.69 17.37
N ASP A 264 -13.45 10.14 16.80
CA ASP A 264 -13.62 8.69 16.70
C ASP A 264 -12.78 8.13 15.55
N ALA A 265 -11.58 7.64 15.85
CA ALA A 265 -10.56 7.38 14.84
C ALA A 265 -10.18 5.90 14.71
N VAL A 266 -9.99 5.44 13.48
CA VAL A 266 -9.44 4.15 13.10
C VAL A 266 -8.02 4.29 12.53
N GLY A 267 -7.17 3.30 12.74
CA GLY A 267 -5.82 3.24 12.16
C GLY A 267 -5.70 2.12 11.12
N ILE A 268 -5.36 2.44 9.87
CA ILE A 268 -5.18 1.42 8.80
C ILE A 268 -3.84 0.67 8.89
N LEU A 269 -2.91 1.14 9.74
CA LEU A 269 -1.61 0.52 9.98
C LEU A 269 -0.74 0.41 8.72
N GLY A 270 -0.83 1.43 7.85
CA GLY A 270 -0.13 1.57 6.57
C GLY A 270 -1.06 1.95 5.41
N ALA A 271 -0.60 2.84 4.54
CA ALA A 271 -1.36 3.46 3.44
C ALA A 271 -2.16 2.50 2.51
N ASP A 272 -1.67 1.29 2.25
CA ASP A 272 -2.29 0.33 1.32
C ASP A 272 -3.09 -0.80 2.03
N ASN A 273 -3.33 -0.68 3.33
CA ASN A 273 -3.84 -1.78 4.16
C ASN A 273 -5.36 -1.79 4.39
N LEU A 274 -6.14 -1.00 3.64
CA LEU A 274 -7.60 -1.11 3.67
C LEU A 274 -8.09 -2.04 2.56
N GLU A 275 -8.60 -3.23 2.92
CA GLU A 275 -9.11 -4.22 1.94
C GLU A 275 -10.39 -3.77 1.26
N ASP A 276 -11.36 -3.41 2.11
CA ASP A 276 -12.71 -3.11 1.70
C ASP A 276 -13.16 -1.78 2.32
N PRO A 277 -13.07 -0.68 1.55
CA PRO A 277 -13.57 0.62 1.97
C PRO A 277 -15.07 0.64 2.29
N LYS A 278 -15.81 -0.41 1.89
CA LYS A 278 -17.24 -0.52 2.18
C LYS A 278 -17.55 -0.67 3.67
N ILE A 279 -16.57 -0.97 4.52
CA ILE A 279 -16.77 -0.91 5.97
C ILE A 279 -17.26 0.46 6.45
N PHE A 280 -16.90 1.53 5.73
CA PHE A 280 -17.34 2.91 6.02
C PHE A 280 -18.56 3.34 5.19
N SER A 281 -19.15 2.44 4.41
CA SER A 281 -20.25 2.79 3.50
C SER A 281 -21.52 3.23 4.21
N SER A 282 -21.75 2.78 5.45
CA SER A 282 -22.87 3.21 6.30
C SER A 282 -22.58 4.48 7.11
N THR A 283 -21.33 4.96 7.10
CA THR A 283 -20.93 6.19 7.77
C THR A 283 -21.27 7.40 6.90
N ARG A 284 -21.85 8.44 7.51
CA ARG A 284 -22.26 9.67 6.83
C ARG A 284 -21.06 10.55 6.47
N GLU A 285 -20.08 10.69 7.36
CA GLU A 285 -18.90 11.54 7.14
C GLU A 285 -17.61 10.77 7.42
N VAL A 286 -16.71 10.68 6.45
CA VAL A 286 -15.43 9.99 6.61
C VAL A 286 -14.29 10.97 6.40
N TYR A 287 -13.42 11.12 7.39
CA TYR A 287 -12.30 12.05 7.35
C TYR A 287 -10.99 11.26 7.25
N ILE A 288 -10.22 11.42 6.17
CA ILE A 288 -8.90 10.79 6.02
C ILE A 288 -7.83 11.76 6.51
N ILE A 289 -7.05 11.34 7.50
CA ILE A 289 -5.93 12.10 8.06
C ILE A 289 -4.67 11.79 7.25
N ALA A 290 -4.16 12.78 6.52
CA ALA A 290 -2.90 12.71 5.80
C ALA A 290 -1.71 12.83 6.77
N ASP A 291 -0.67 12.01 6.54
CA ASP A 291 0.64 12.25 7.16
C ASP A 291 1.26 13.52 6.56
N ASN A 292 1.93 14.29 7.41
CA ASN A 292 2.48 15.60 7.07
C ASN A 292 3.97 15.42 6.72
N ASP A 293 4.23 14.75 5.58
CA ASP A 293 5.57 14.44 5.10
C ASP A 293 6.10 15.46 4.08
N ASP A 294 7.40 15.76 4.16
CA ASP A 294 8.06 16.77 3.32
C ASP A 294 7.98 16.44 1.81
N ASP A 295 7.75 15.17 1.44
CA ASP A 295 7.63 14.71 0.06
C ASP A 295 6.19 14.43 -0.42
N ARG A 296 5.17 14.74 0.40
CA ARG A 296 3.73 14.58 0.13
C ARG A 296 3.27 13.16 -0.21
N LYS A 297 4.05 12.11 0.12
CA LYS A 297 3.64 10.72 -0.16
C LYS A 297 2.47 10.28 0.71
N GLY A 298 2.50 10.62 2.00
CA GLY A 298 1.43 10.37 2.96
C GLY A 298 0.14 11.08 2.56
N TRP A 299 0.28 12.30 2.03
CA TRP A 299 -0.85 13.03 1.45
C TRP A 299 -1.47 12.32 0.23
N LEU A 300 -0.65 11.84 -0.72
CA LEU A 300 -1.13 11.10 -1.90
C LEU A 300 -1.78 9.76 -1.55
N ALA A 301 -1.23 9.06 -0.56
CA ALA A 301 -1.81 7.85 -0.01
C ALA A 301 -3.21 8.11 0.58
N ALA A 302 -3.33 9.16 1.39
CA ALA A 302 -4.59 9.58 1.99
C ALA A 302 -5.63 9.99 0.93
N LEU A 303 -5.22 10.67 -0.15
CA LEU A 303 -6.10 10.97 -1.29
C LEU A 303 -6.61 9.69 -1.97
N ASN A 304 -5.72 8.73 -2.28
CA ASN A 304 -6.11 7.47 -2.92
C ASN A 304 -7.12 6.70 -2.07
N LEU A 305 -6.88 6.66 -0.75
CA LEU A 305 -7.79 6.07 0.21
C LEU A 305 -9.14 6.79 0.23
N GLY A 306 -9.12 8.12 0.27
CA GLY A 306 -10.34 8.94 0.25
C GLY A 306 -11.19 8.71 -1.00
N LEU A 307 -10.57 8.59 -2.18
CA LEU A 307 -11.29 8.28 -3.42
C LEU A 307 -11.94 6.89 -3.40
N LYS A 308 -11.23 5.88 -2.89
CA LYS A 308 -11.77 4.52 -2.75
C LYS A 308 -12.94 4.46 -1.77
N THR A 309 -12.84 5.17 -0.64
CA THR A 309 -13.91 5.23 0.36
C THR A 309 -15.12 6.00 -0.16
N TYR A 310 -14.91 7.12 -0.84
CA TYR A 310 -15.98 7.88 -1.49
C TYR A 310 -16.73 7.04 -2.52
N ALA A 311 -16.01 6.29 -3.36
CA ALA A 311 -16.62 5.37 -4.32
C ALA A 311 -17.52 4.34 -3.61
N ALA A 312 -17.00 3.70 -2.56
CA ALA A 312 -17.76 2.71 -1.79
C ALA A 312 -18.97 3.30 -1.05
N GLN A 313 -18.88 4.54 -0.56
CA GLN A 313 -20.02 5.27 0.00
C GLN A 313 -21.06 5.53 -1.10
N SER A 314 -20.66 6.07 -2.26
CA SER A 314 -21.57 6.44 -3.35
C SER A 314 -22.40 5.27 -3.92
N GLU A 315 -21.90 4.03 -3.84
CA GLU A 315 -22.62 2.82 -4.25
C GLU A 315 -23.74 2.40 -3.29
N ARG A 316 -23.64 2.76 -1.99
CA ARG A 316 -24.51 2.22 -0.91
C ARG A 316 -25.24 3.28 -0.10
N SER A 317 -24.75 4.51 -0.05
CA SER A 317 -25.28 5.62 0.74
C SER A 317 -24.92 6.99 0.14
N HIS A 318 -25.47 8.07 0.68
CA HIS A 318 -25.08 9.45 0.33
C HIS A 318 -24.04 10.01 1.31
N GLY A 319 -23.04 9.20 1.66
CA GLY A 319 -21.93 9.61 2.53
C GLY A 319 -21.02 10.66 1.89
N GLU A 320 -20.30 11.39 2.72
CA GLU A 320 -19.33 12.40 2.34
C GLU A 320 -17.94 12.00 2.85
N THR A 321 -16.93 12.11 2.00
CA THR A 321 -15.53 11.86 2.38
C THR A 321 -14.75 13.18 2.37
N TYR A 322 -13.80 13.32 3.28
CA TYR A 322 -12.97 14.49 3.49
C TYR A 322 -11.51 14.08 3.61
N LEU A 323 -10.60 14.93 3.18
CA LEU A 323 -9.17 14.85 3.46
C LEU A 323 -8.80 15.94 4.47
N MET A 324 -7.98 15.58 5.45
CA MET A 324 -7.62 16.42 6.58
C MET A 324 -6.11 16.32 6.84
N GLU A 325 -5.47 17.45 7.13
CA GLU A 325 -4.11 17.50 7.67
C GLU A 325 -4.15 17.90 9.14
N LEU A 326 -3.49 17.12 10.01
CA LEU A 326 -3.31 17.51 11.41
C LEU A 326 -2.24 18.62 11.52
N PRO A 327 -2.41 19.59 12.45
CA PRO A 327 -1.40 20.61 12.70
C PRO A 327 -0.05 20.01 13.12
N THR A 328 1.07 20.57 12.64
CA THR A 328 2.42 20.16 13.06
C THR A 328 2.67 20.36 14.57
N GLN A 329 3.59 19.56 15.14
CA GLN A 329 3.83 19.47 16.59
C GLN A 329 4.09 20.82 17.30
N GLU A 330 4.65 21.83 16.61
CA GLU A 330 4.95 23.14 17.21
C GLU A 330 3.73 24.04 17.41
N ARG A 331 2.64 23.87 16.63
CA ARG A 331 1.38 24.62 16.78
C ARG A 331 0.32 23.88 17.63
N ALA A 332 0.58 22.62 17.95
CA ALA A 332 -0.40 21.68 18.50
C ALA A 332 -0.86 21.99 19.94
N LYS A 333 0.00 22.50 20.85
CA LYS A 333 -0.39 22.55 22.28
C LYS A 333 -1.50 23.57 22.60
N ALA A 334 -1.46 24.76 22.03
CA ALA A 334 -2.46 25.81 22.31
C ALA A 334 -3.78 25.57 21.56
N GLY A 335 -3.70 25.13 20.30
CA GLY A 335 -4.89 24.82 19.47
C GLY A 335 -5.67 23.60 19.97
N VAL A 336 -4.97 22.55 20.42
CA VAL A 336 -5.62 21.34 20.97
C VAL A 336 -6.36 21.63 22.28
N ILE A 337 -5.77 22.43 23.18
CA ILE A 337 -6.43 22.81 24.44
C ILE A 337 -7.71 23.62 24.18
N LYS A 338 -7.67 24.52 23.19
CA LYS A 338 -8.84 25.31 22.79
C LYS A 338 -9.94 24.43 22.16
N PHE A 339 -9.57 23.49 21.28
CA PHE A 339 -10.51 22.54 20.68
C PHE A 339 -11.15 21.62 21.71
N GLU A 340 -10.35 21.03 22.60
CA GLU A 340 -10.85 20.17 23.69
C GLU A 340 -11.86 20.93 24.55
N HIS A 341 -11.56 22.18 24.89
CA HIS A 341 -12.44 23.05 25.68
C HIS A 341 -13.75 23.38 24.95
N ASP A 342 -13.69 23.79 23.68
CA ASP A 342 -14.87 24.15 22.88
C ASP A 342 -15.76 22.93 22.59
N ARG A 343 -15.15 21.75 22.35
CA ARG A 343 -15.86 20.49 22.13
C ARG A 343 -16.53 19.99 23.41
N ASP A 344 -15.83 20.03 24.55
CA ASP A 344 -16.38 19.60 25.83
C ASP A 344 -17.48 20.55 26.32
N ALA A 345 -17.39 21.85 26.01
CA ALA A 345 -18.46 22.80 26.22
C ALA A 345 -19.69 22.49 25.34
N ALA A 346 -19.50 22.19 24.05
CA ALA A 346 -20.59 21.84 23.14
C ALA A 346 -21.31 20.53 23.54
N ARG A 347 -20.57 19.50 23.99
CA ARG A 347 -21.13 18.23 24.48
C ARG A 347 -22.03 18.41 25.71
N LYS A 348 -21.72 19.36 26.60
CA LYS A 348 -22.52 19.64 27.80
C LYS A 348 -23.84 20.35 27.52
N ILE A 349 -23.93 21.11 26.41
CA ILE A 349 -25.08 21.96 26.10
C ILE A 349 -26.01 21.29 25.05
N ARG A 350 -25.74 20.05 24.62
CA ARG A 350 -26.37 19.41 23.44
C ARG A 350 -26.34 20.34 22.20
N GLY A 351 -25.28 21.14 22.08
CA GLY A 351 -25.06 22.02 20.93
C GLY A 351 -24.35 21.30 19.78
N SER A 352 -24.27 21.94 18.62
CA SER A 352 -23.40 21.49 17.53
C SER A 352 -21.95 21.47 18.00
N LEU A 353 -21.28 20.32 17.86
CA LEU A 353 -19.83 20.21 18.10
C LEU A 353 -19.09 21.24 17.22
N PRO A 354 -17.98 21.84 17.69
CA PRO A 354 -17.12 22.68 16.84
C PRO A 354 -16.72 21.87 15.61
N LYS A 355 -16.86 22.46 14.43
CA LYS A 355 -16.50 21.77 13.19
C LYS A 355 -14.99 21.66 13.12
N ILE A 356 -14.52 20.52 12.64
CA ILE A 356 -13.09 20.30 12.40
C ILE A 356 -12.48 21.35 11.44
N ASP A 357 -13.34 22.03 10.67
CA ASP A 357 -13.08 23.21 9.81
C ASP A 357 -12.39 24.36 10.55
N ASP A 358 -12.57 24.49 11.86
CA ASP A 358 -11.96 25.54 12.68
C ASP A 358 -10.50 25.21 13.09
N TYR A 359 -10.05 23.97 12.88
CA TYR A 359 -8.81 23.44 13.46
C TYR A 359 -7.87 22.74 12.47
N ALA A 360 -8.37 22.31 11.31
CA ALA A 360 -7.58 21.69 10.25
C ALA A 360 -7.97 22.25 8.88
N LYS A 361 -7.03 22.19 7.93
CA LYS A 361 -7.38 22.40 6.51
C LYS A 361 -8.15 21.19 6.05
N LEU A 362 -9.45 21.37 5.82
CA LEU A 362 -10.34 20.32 5.33
C LEU A 362 -10.61 20.50 3.85
N VAL A 363 -10.51 19.38 3.13
CA VAL A 363 -10.83 19.30 1.72
C VAL A 363 -11.92 18.27 1.54
N LYS A 364 -13.12 18.73 1.17
CA LYS A 364 -14.23 17.85 0.88
C LYS A 364 -14.00 17.10 -0.43
N ILE A 365 -14.05 15.77 -0.39
CA ILE A 365 -13.97 14.90 -1.56
C ILE A 365 -15.39 14.75 -2.16
N LYS A 366 -16.06 15.88 -2.45
CA LYS A 366 -17.28 15.93 -3.29
C LYS A 366 -17.00 16.60 -4.63
N ASP A 367 -15.97 17.43 -4.69
CA ASP A 367 -15.70 18.31 -5.82
C ASP A 367 -14.19 18.36 -6.02
N LEU A 368 -13.68 17.61 -7.01
CA LEU A 368 -12.28 17.73 -7.47
C LEU A 368 -11.92 19.18 -7.86
N ASN A 369 -12.92 20.06 -8.05
CA ASN A 369 -12.74 21.49 -8.31
C ASN A 369 -12.18 22.28 -7.13
N ASP A 370 -12.55 21.97 -5.88
CA ASP A 370 -12.08 22.71 -4.69
C ASP A 370 -10.63 22.39 -4.35
N TRP A 371 -10.16 21.20 -4.74
CA TRP A 371 -8.79 20.75 -4.56
C TRP A 371 -7.75 21.59 -5.32
N PHE A 372 -8.10 22.09 -6.51
CA PHE A 372 -7.21 22.94 -7.32
C PHE A 372 -7.11 24.39 -6.82
N LEU A 373 -8.02 24.84 -5.96
CA LEU A 373 -8.13 26.23 -5.52
C LEU A 373 -7.33 26.56 -4.25
N LEU A 374 -6.79 25.57 -3.54
CA LEU A 374 -6.15 25.71 -2.22
C LEU A 374 -4.65 26.11 -2.23
N GLY A 375 -4.18 26.79 -3.27
CA GLY A 375 -2.93 27.57 -3.18
C GLY A 375 -1.61 26.83 -3.40
N ASN A 376 -1.60 25.73 -4.16
CA ASN A 376 -0.35 25.04 -4.54
C ASN A 376 0.48 25.85 -5.58
N THR A 377 1.81 25.76 -5.46
CA THR A 377 2.78 26.46 -6.32
C THR A 377 2.94 25.77 -7.70
N ILE A 378 3.60 26.44 -8.65
CA ILE A 378 3.88 25.89 -10.00
C ILE A 378 4.73 24.60 -9.93
N GLU A 379 5.54 24.44 -8.89
CA GLU A 379 6.36 23.25 -8.65
C GLU A 379 5.53 22.04 -8.17
N ASP A 380 4.55 22.28 -7.29
CA ASP A 380 3.58 21.26 -6.88
C ASP A 380 2.75 20.76 -8.07
N PHE A 381 2.41 21.67 -8.99
CA PHE A 381 1.68 21.39 -10.22
C PHE A 381 2.50 20.57 -11.24
N ASN A 382 3.82 20.77 -11.33
CA ASN A 382 4.68 19.98 -12.22
C ASN A 382 4.94 18.56 -11.69
N LYS A 383 5.05 18.39 -10.35
CA LYS A 383 5.04 17.05 -9.71
C LYS A 383 3.71 16.33 -9.97
N LEU A 384 2.59 17.05 -9.86
CA LEU A 384 1.27 16.53 -10.17
C LEU A 384 1.09 16.18 -11.65
N LYS A 385 1.60 16.97 -12.59
CA LYS A 385 1.54 16.69 -14.03
C LYS A 385 2.30 15.41 -14.44
N ALA A 386 3.36 15.07 -13.70
CA ALA A 386 4.09 13.81 -13.90
C ALA A 386 3.31 12.59 -13.33
N GLN A 387 2.51 12.80 -12.29
CA GLN A 387 1.68 11.79 -11.63
C GLN A 387 0.23 11.76 -12.16
N SER A 388 -0.20 12.78 -12.90
CA SER A 388 -1.59 13.01 -13.32
C SER A 388 -2.06 11.99 -14.34
N LEU A 389 -1.17 11.31 -15.08
CA LEU A 389 -1.58 10.19 -15.95
C LEU A 389 -2.16 9.03 -15.13
N SER A 390 -1.64 8.80 -13.91
CA SER A 390 -2.19 7.79 -13.00
C SER A 390 -3.51 8.27 -12.40
N ILE A 391 -3.62 9.53 -11.99
CA ILE A 391 -4.86 10.09 -11.42
C ILE A 391 -5.97 10.18 -12.48
N ILE A 392 -5.65 10.59 -13.70
CA ILE A 392 -6.56 10.62 -14.86
C ILE A 392 -6.98 9.19 -15.22
N SER A 393 -6.05 8.23 -15.23
CA SER A 393 -6.37 6.81 -15.42
C SER A 393 -7.31 6.28 -14.34
N THR A 394 -7.01 6.53 -13.06
CA THR A 394 -7.87 6.14 -11.93
C THR A 394 -9.24 6.82 -11.98
N LEU A 395 -9.30 8.10 -12.36
CA LEU A 395 -10.54 8.85 -12.50
C LEU A 395 -11.36 8.36 -13.71
N ILE A 396 -10.72 8.07 -14.84
CA ILE A 396 -11.37 7.47 -16.02
C ILE A 396 -11.89 6.07 -15.67
N ASN A 397 -11.11 5.27 -14.96
CA ASN A 397 -11.52 3.94 -14.51
C ASN A 397 -12.70 4.03 -13.54
N TYR A 398 -12.70 5.01 -12.61
CA TYR A 398 -13.81 5.29 -11.69
C TYR A 398 -15.08 5.73 -12.43
N LEU A 399 -14.97 6.68 -13.37
CA LEU A 399 -16.10 7.19 -14.15
C LEU A 399 -16.66 6.11 -15.09
N SER A 400 -15.79 5.22 -15.60
CA SER A 400 -16.17 4.05 -16.39
C SER A 400 -16.84 2.97 -15.55
N SER A 401 -16.35 2.69 -14.32
CA SER A 401 -16.98 1.75 -13.41
C SER A 401 -18.32 2.24 -12.86
N ALA A 402 -18.53 3.56 -12.82
CA ALA A 402 -19.78 4.20 -12.43
C ALA A 402 -20.83 4.29 -13.56
N ASN A 403 -20.57 3.68 -14.74
CA ASN A 403 -21.47 3.69 -15.91
C ASN A 403 -21.89 5.10 -16.38
N ILE A 404 -21.03 6.10 -16.17
CA ILE A 404 -21.29 7.47 -16.62
C ILE A 404 -21.00 7.55 -18.13
N PRO A 405 -21.94 8.07 -18.96
CA PRO A 405 -21.73 8.17 -20.41
C PRO A 405 -20.49 9.00 -20.75
N LEU A 406 -19.73 8.57 -21.76
CA LEU A 406 -18.51 9.25 -22.24
C LEU A 406 -18.71 10.76 -22.49
N SER A 407 -19.89 11.17 -22.96
CA SER A 407 -20.23 12.58 -23.17
C SER A 407 -20.33 13.40 -21.88
N ARG A 408 -20.68 12.77 -20.75
CA ARG A 408 -20.62 13.39 -19.41
C ARG A 408 -19.20 13.30 -18.84
N THR A 409 -18.48 12.21 -19.08
CA THR A 409 -17.06 12.04 -18.71
C THR A 409 -16.19 13.15 -19.28
N ASP A 410 -16.38 13.50 -20.56
CA ASP A 410 -15.68 14.61 -21.21
C ASP A 410 -16.06 15.96 -20.61
N ASN A 411 -17.31 16.15 -20.18
CA ASN A 411 -17.72 17.39 -19.50
C ASN A 411 -17.13 17.49 -18.08
N TYR A 412 -16.96 16.37 -17.38
CA TYR A 412 -16.23 16.29 -16.11
C TYR A 412 -14.73 16.54 -16.33
N LEU A 413 -14.08 15.91 -17.30
CA LEU A 413 -12.67 16.19 -17.59
C LEU A 413 -12.45 17.65 -18.04
N ASN A 414 -13.34 18.18 -18.88
CA ASN A 414 -13.28 19.58 -19.32
C ASN A 414 -13.47 20.57 -18.18
N SER A 415 -14.40 20.32 -17.26
CA SER A 415 -14.69 21.27 -16.18
C SER A 415 -13.70 21.19 -15.03
N PHE A 416 -13.15 20.00 -14.74
CA PHE A 416 -12.37 19.71 -13.53
C PHE A 416 -10.86 19.58 -13.78
N VAL A 417 -10.45 19.16 -14.98
CA VAL A 417 -9.04 19.00 -15.36
C VAL A 417 -8.64 20.09 -16.34
N TYR A 418 -9.37 20.26 -17.45
CA TYR A 418 -8.93 21.14 -18.55
C TYR A 418 -9.26 22.64 -18.35
N LYS A 419 -10.34 23.00 -17.66
CA LYS A 419 -10.72 24.41 -17.43
C LYS A 419 -9.83 25.13 -16.40
N PRO A 420 -9.41 24.52 -15.28
CA PRO A 420 -8.38 25.10 -14.40
C PRO A 420 -7.02 25.27 -15.09
N LEU A 421 -6.65 24.31 -15.97
CA LEU A 421 -5.49 24.42 -16.86
C LEU A 421 -5.59 25.63 -17.80
N SER A 422 -6.81 26.01 -18.20
CA SER A 422 -7.06 27.16 -19.10
C SER A 422 -7.17 28.52 -18.40
N LYS A 423 -7.57 28.58 -17.12
CA LYS A 423 -7.89 29.85 -16.41
C LYS A 423 -6.70 30.54 -15.74
N ARG A 424 -5.61 29.84 -15.39
CA ARG A 424 -4.34 30.47 -14.94
C ARG A 424 -3.43 30.86 -16.11
N GLY A 425 -3.89 30.66 -17.35
CA GLY A 425 -3.19 30.95 -18.60
C GLY A 425 -3.97 31.92 -19.49
N ASP A 426 -4.20 33.15 -19.03
CA ASP A 426 -4.68 34.23 -19.92
C ASP A 426 -3.60 34.69 -20.93
N LEU A 427 -2.35 34.23 -20.81
CA LEU A 427 -1.53 33.99 -21.98
C LEU A 427 -1.88 32.58 -22.48
N GLU A 428 -2.47 32.48 -23.68
CA GLU A 428 -2.58 31.29 -24.56
C GLU A 428 -4.00 31.07 -25.15
N ARG A 429 -5.00 31.95 -24.95
CA ARG A 429 -6.30 31.80 -25.65
C ARG A 429 -6.17 31.85 -27.18
N ASN A 430 -5.35 32.77 -27.70
CA ASN A 430 -5.11 32.90 -29.15
C ASN A 430 -4.19 31.81 -29.70
N LYS A 431 -3.36 31.19 -28.85
CA LYS A 431 -2.46 30.11 -29.24
C LYS A 431 -3.14 28.74 -29.16
N TYR A 432 -4.04 28.52 -28.21
CA TYR A 432 -4.84 27.30 -28.09
C TYR A 432 -5.91 27.20 -29.20
N ALA A 433 -6.54 28.32 -29.59
CA ALA A 433 -7.45 28.38 -30.74
C ALA A 433 -6.73 28.10 -32.08
N ALA A 434 -5.52 28.64 -32.26
CA ALA A 434 -4.67 28.34 -33.40
C ALA A 434 -4.17 26.89 -33.41
N MET A 435 -3.90 26.31 -32.23
CA MET A 435 -3.48 24.92 -32.06
C MET A 435 -4.60 23.91 -32.36
N LEU A 436 -5.86 24.21 -32.01
CA LEU A 436 -7.03 23.39 -32.37
C LEU A 436 -7.37 23.49 -33.86
N ALA A 437 -7.21 24.68 -34.47
CA ALA A 437 -7.42 24.88 -35.91
C ALA A 437 -6.34 24.18 -36.77
N LYS A 438 -5.10 24.14 -36.27
CA LYS A 438 -3.97 23.46 -36.93
C LYS A 438 -4.03 21.94 -36.77
N ASN A 439 -4.41 21.43 -35.59
CA ASN A 439 -4.59 19.98 -35.34
C ASN A 439 -5.77 19.35 -36.10
N ARG A 440 -6.78 20.13 -36.52
CA ARG A 440 -7.88 19.63 -37.39
C ARG A 440 -7.48 19.53 -38.86
N LYS A 441 -6.43 20.23 -39.30
CA LYS A 441 -5.98 20.24 -40.71
C LYS A 441 -4.81 19.29 -41.00
N GLU A 442 -3.99 18.94 -40.02
CA GLU A 442 -2.69 18.26 -40.25
C GLU A 442 -2.51 16.93 -39.53
N GLY A 443 -3.58 16.28 -39.05
CA GLY A 443 -3.56 14.84 -38.74
C GLY A 443 -2.40 14.34 -37.87
N GLY A 444 -2.19 14.96 -36.70
CA GLY A 444 -1.48 14.40 -35.55
C GLY A 444 0.01 14.06 -35.71
N LEU A 445 0.86 14.83 -35.03
CA LEU A 445 1.95 14.43 -34.10
C LEU A 445 3.00 15.56 -33.99
N GLY A 446 3.63 15.70 -32.82
CA GLY A 446 5.02 16.19 -32.74
C GLY A 446 5.27 17.69 -32.63
N ILE A 447 5.63 18.08 -31.40
CA ILE A 447 6.38 19.25 -30.93
C ILE A 447 7.56 19.66 -31.86
N THR A 448 7.81 20.96 -32.04
CA THR A 448 9.19 21.49 -32.09
C THR A 448 9.35 22.91 -31.53
N LYS A 449 10.23 22.98 -30.53
CA LYS A 449 11.30 23.95 -30.18
C LYS A 449 11.05 25.44 -29.87
N ILE A 450 11.32 25.73 -28.58
CA ILE A 450 12.36 26.65 -28.03
C ILE A 450 12.28 28.12 -28.44
N GLN A 451 11.90 28.97 -27.47
CA GLN A 451 12.71 30.11 -27.00
C GLN A 451 11.95 30.82 -25.85
N SER A 452 12.46 30.70 -24.62
CA SER A 452 12.44 31.75 -23.57
C SER A 452 12.67 31.27 -22.12
N GLU A 453 13.14 30.03 -21.87
CA GLU A 453 13.59 29.62 -20.52
C GLU A 453 15.08 29.90 -20.26
N LYS A 454 15.77 30.52 -21.22
CA LYS A 454 17.21 30.77 -21.14
C LYS A 454 17.60 31.75 -20.03
N ARG A 455 16.73 32.70 -19.68
CA ARG A 455 17.15 33.91 -18.95
C ARG A 455 17.02 33.85 -17.42
N PHE A 456 16.43 32.80 -16.87
CA PHE A 456 16.18 32.70 -15.42
C PHE A 456 16.84 31.49 -14.75
N LYS A 457 17.28 30.47 -15.53
CA LYS A 457 18.17 29.40 -15.03
C LYS A 457 19.65 29.80 -15.05
N GLU A 458 20.02 30.87 -15.76
CA GLU A 458 21.40 31.36 -15.84
C GLU A 458 21.90 31.85 -14.46
N MET A 459 21.14 32.65 -13.69
CA MET A 459 21.73 33.35 -12.53
C MET A 459 21.97 32.55 -11.23
N GLU A 460 21.34 31.39 -11.02
CA GLU A 460 21.56 30.59 -9.78
C GLU A 460 22.16 29.20 -10.04
N GLN A 461 22.14 28.71 -11.29
CA GLN A 461 22.94 27.55 -11.69
C GLN A 461 24.37 27.94 -12.11
N GLU A 462 24.65 29.18 -12.51
CA GLU A 462 25.99 29.59 -12.98
C GLU A 462 27.12 29.40 -11.96
N SER A 463 26.88 29.45 -10.64
CA SER A 463 27.98 29.26 -9.67
C SER A 463 28.29 27.79 -9.30
N MET A 464 27.40 26.83 -9.61
CA MET A 464 27.59 25.39 -9.29
C MET A 464 27.45 24.45 -10.50
N TYR A 465 26.90 24.92 -11.62
CA TYR A 465 26.70 24.18 -12.87
C TYR A 465 27.87 24.39 -13.85
N GLU A 466 28.62 25.49 -13.74
CA GLU A 466 29.81 25.73 -14.56
C GLU A 466 30.95 24.73 -14.31
N GLU A 467 31.10 24.19 -13.09
CA GLU A 467 32.11 23.17 -12.79
C GLU A 467 31.76 21.75 -13.28
N ASN A 468 30.49 21.47 -13.61
CA ASN A 468 30.03 20.11 -13.99
C ASN A 468 29.63 19.96 -15.47
N LYS A 469 29.43 21.04 -16.22
CA LYS A 469 29.03 20.97 -17.65
C LYS A 469 30.19 20.63 -18.61
N SER A 470 31.43 20.73 -18.14
CA SER A 470 32.65 20.36 -18.88
C SER A 470 33.00 18.87 -18.75
N LEU A 471 32.31 18.13 -17.89
CA LEU A 471 32.61 16.74 -17.59
C LEU A 471 31.80 15.79 -18.47
N SER A 472 32.45 14.70 -18.89
CA SER A 472 31.77 13.60 -19.57
C SER A 472 30.66 13.00 -18.67
N PRO A 473 29.60 12.40 -19.23
CA PRO A 473 28.59 11.67 -18.46
C PRO A 473 29.20 10.67 -17.47
N THR A 474 30.28 9.98 -17.88
CA THR A 474 31.07 9.08 -17.02
C THR A 474 31.69 9.80 -15.83
N ASP A 475 32.26 10.99 -16.01
CA ASP A 475 32.90 11.74 -14.93
C ASP A 475 31.89 12.41 -14.00
N GLN A 476 30.72 12.79 -14.51
CA GLN A 476 29.59 13.22 -13.68
C GLN A 476 29.12 12.08 -12.76
N ILE A 477 28.92 10.88 -13.31
CA ILE A 477 28.57 9.69 -12.53
C ILE A 477 29.67 9.38 -11.49
N HIS A 478 30.94 9.49 -11.87
CA HIS A 478 32.04 9.26 -10.94
C HIS A 478 32.05 10.26 -9.77
N LYS A 479 31.90 11.57 -10.06
CA LYS A 479 31.83 12.62 -9.02
C LYS A 479 30.68 12.39 -8.04
N LEU A 480 29.51 11.99 -8.55
CA LEU A 480 28.35 11.67 -7.69
C LEU A 480 28.62 10.50 -6.77
N ARG A 481 29.33 9.47 -7.25
CA ARG A 481 29.62 8.26 -6.48
C ARG A 481 30.64 8.46 -5.37
N ILE A 482 31.55 9.43 -5.51
CA ILE A 482 32.55 9.73 -4.48
C ILE A 482 32.09 10.81 -3.48
N ARG A 483 30.88 11.36 -3.67
CA ARG A 483 30.32 12.41 -2.80
C ARG A 483 29.96 11.86 -1.42
N ARG A 484 30.63 12.36 -0.38
CA ARG A 484 30.35 11.98 1.01
C ARG A 484 28.99 12.53 1.46
N GLY A 485 28.24 11.72 2.21
CA GLY A 485 26.97 12.12 2.83
C GLY A 485 25.76 12.09 1.90
N LEU A 486 25.91 11.72 0.62
CA LEU A 486 24.77 11.52 -0.29
C LEU A 486 24.13 10.14 -0.03
N PRO A 487 22.83 10.07 0.31
CA PRO A 487 22.13 8.80 0.42
C PRO A 487 22.20 7.97 -0.87
N GLU A 488 22.40 6.65 -0.74
CA GLU A 488 22.58 5.72 -1.87
C GLU A 488 21.40 5.80 -2.88
N TYR A 489 20.18 5.99 -2.39
CA TYR A 489 18.99 6.09 -3.26
C TYR A 489 18.97 7.37 -4.11
N LEU A 490 19.42 8.50 -3.56
CA LEU A 490 19.51 9.77 -4.31
C LEU A 490 20.62 9.70 -5.34
N MET A 491 21.78 9.17 -4.95
CA MET A 491 22.88 8.89 -5.89
C MET A 491 22.40 8.00 -7.05
N ASN A 492 21.66 6.93 -6.77
CA ASN A 492 21.13 6.04 -7.81
C ASN A 492 20.17 6.77 -8.77
N GLN A 493 19.30 7.64 -8.25
CA GLN A 493 18.39 8.43 -9.08
C GLN A 493 19.12 9.46 -9.95
N GLU A 494 20.11 10.17 -9.39
CA GLU A 494 20.90 11.15 -10.14
C GLU A 494 21.76 10.47 -11.22
N VAL A 495 22.39 9.33 -10.90
CA VAL A 495 23.12 8.53 -11.89
C VAL A 495 22.18 8.05 -13.00
N LYS A 496 20.96 7.60 -12.68
CA LYS A 496 19.97 7.21 -13.69
C LYS A 496 19.62 8.34 -14.66
N GLN A 497 19.46 9.55 -14.14
CA GLN A 497 19.13 10.73 -14.95
C GLN A 497 20.25 11.12 -15.93
N ILE A 498 21.50 10.72 -15.64
CA ILE A 498 22.64 10.91 -16.55
C ILE A 498 22.78 9.73 -17.51
N PHE A 499 22.71 8.51 -16.97
CA PHE A 499 22.98 7.26 -17.68
C PHE A 499 21.94 6.93 -18.77
N LEU A 500 20.64 6.98 -18.45
CA LEU A 500 19.61 6.54 -19.41
C LEU A 500 19.55 7.45 -20.66
N PRO A 501 19.55 8.79 -20.55
CA PRO A 501 19.55 9.64 -21.73
C PRO A 501 20.80 9.47 -22.59
N ASP A 502 21.98 9.29 -21.97
CA ASP A 502 23.22 9.07 -22.73
C ASP A 502 23.20 7.73 -23.46
N LEU A 503 22.72 6.66 -22.80
CA LEU A 503 22.56 5.35 -23.44
C LEU A 503 21.55 5.40 -24.60
N PHE A 504 20.39 6.03 -24.42
CA PHE A 504 19.35 6.07 -25.46
C PHE A 504 19.69 6.99 -26.64
N ARG A 505 20.69 7.86 -26.49
CA ARG A 505 21.29 8.54 -27.64
C ARG A 505 22.05 7.57 -28.54
N LEU A 506 22.61 6.51 -27.97
CA LEU A 506 23.48 5.54 -28.66
C LEU A 506 22.74 4.25 -29.04
N ALA A 507 21.65 3.93 -28.36
CA ALA A 507 20.99 2.63 -28.46
C ALA A 507 19.45 2.72 -28.48
N LYS A 508 18.83 1.73 -29.11
CA LYS A 508 17.37 1.52 -29.13
C LYS A 508 17.00 0.26 -28.34
N LEU A 509 15.87 0.27 -27.64
CA LEU A 509 15.42 -0.87 -26.83
C LEU A 509 14.54 -1.83 -27.62
N TYR A 510 14.72 -3.13 -27.37
CA TYR A 510 13.96 -4.21 -27.98
C TYR A 510 13.63 -5.30 -26.95
N THR A 511 12.53 -5.99 -27.19
CA THR A 511 12.09 -7.13 -26.38
C THR A 511 11.84 -8.31 -27.31
N ASP A 512 12.40 -9.47 -27.00
CA ASP A 512 12.21 -10.68 -27.80
C ASP A 512 10.80 -11.23 -27.60
N ALA A 513 10.05 -11.31 -28.69
CA ALA A 513 8.70 -11.86 -28.71
C ALA A 513 8.67 -13.33 -28.22
N ASN A 514 9.74 -14.10 -28.50
CA ASN A 514 9.80 -15.53 -28.23
C ASN A 514 10.28 -15.85 -26.82
N THR A 515 11.40 -15.26 -26.39
CA THR A 515 12.02 -15.59 -25.09
C THR A 515 11.70 -14.61 -23.98
N LYS A 516 11.02 -13.49 -24.30
CA LYS A 516 10.70 -12.41 -23.34
C LYS A 516 11.97 -11.82 -22.69
N ARG A 517 13.12 -11.93 -23.36
CA ARG A 517 14.38 -11.27 -22.97
C ARG A 517 14.42 -9.85 -23.53
N VAL A 518 15.22 -8.99 -22.91
CA VAL A 518 15.34 -7.57 -23.25
C VAL A 518 16.73 -7.23 -23.77
N TYR A 519 16.78 -6.34 -24.75
CA TYR A 519 18.00 -6.01 -25.50
C TYR A 519 18.09 -4.51 -25.77
N PHE A 520 19.32 -4.02 -25.95
CA PHE A 520 19.55 -2.76 -26.65
C PHE A 520 20.33 -2.99 -27.93
N PHE A 521 19.95 -2.28 -28.97
CA PHE A 521 20.63 -2.26 -30.25
C PHE A 521 21.43 -0.97 -30.38
N MET A 522 22.75 -1.09 -30.37
CA MET A 522 23.67 0.03 -30.53
C MET A 522 23.66 0.48 -31.98
N VAL A 523 23.20 1.71 -32.24
CA VAL A 523 22.95 2.20 -33.60
C VAL A 523 24.25 2.42 -34.37
N ALA A 524 25.31 2.85 -33.68
CA ALA A 524 26.61 3.13 -34.28
C ALA A 524 27.37 1.84 -34.64
N THR A 525 27.41 0.87 -33.72
CA THR A 525 28.17 -0.38 -33.88
C THR A 525 27.35 -1.50 -34.51
N LYS A 526 26.04 -1.31 -34.73
CA LYS A 526 25.12 -2.33 -35.24
C LYS A 526 25.08 -3.62 -34.41
N THR A 527 25.38 -3.51 -33.12
CA THR A 527 25.42 -4.65 -32.20
C THR A 527 24.18 -4.71 -31.33
N LEU A 528 23.54 -5.88 -31.29
CA LEU A 528 22.47 -6.19 -30.35
C LEU A 528 23.07 -6.80 -29.08
N VAL A 529 22.75 -6.24 -27.91
CA VAL A 529 23.29 -6.65 -26.62
C VAL A 529 22.15 -7.00 -25.67
N GLU A 530 22.25 -8.16 -25.01
CA GLU A 530 21.28 -8.60 -24.01
C GLU A 530 21.45 -7.81 -22.71
N ILE A 531 20.36 -7.25 -22.17
CA ILE A 531 20.36 -6.57 -20.87
C ILE A 531 20.31 -7.63 -19.79
N SER A 532 21.48 -8.19 -19.50
CA SER A 532 21.64 -9.32 -18.59
C SER A 532 22.92 -9.19 -17.79
N ALA A 533 22.90 -9.62 -16.52
CA ALA A 533 24.09 -9.55 -15.68
C ALA A 533 25.19 -10.49 -16.20
N GLU A 534 24.80 -11.53 -16.93
CA GLU A 534 25.66 -12.55 -17.51
C GLU A 534 26.23 -12.15 -18.89
N SER A 535 25.73 -11.08 -19.52
CA SER A 535 26.27 -10.59 -20.80
C SER A 535 27.58 -9.83 -20.58
N LYS A 536 28.67 -10.30 -21.19
CA LYS A 536 29.99 -9.64 -21.15
C LYS A 536 29.94 -8.26 -21.82
N GLU A 537 29.15 -8.12 -22.88
CA GLU A 537 28.96 -6.88 -23.63
C GLU A 537 28.21 -5.84 -22.78
N TYR A 538 27.19 -6.27 -22.03
CA TYR A 538 26.51 -5.40 -21.07
C TYR A 538 27.46 -4.98 -19.93
N GLN A 539 28.24 -5.91 -19.38
CA GLN A 539 29.23 -5.59 -18.34
C GLN A 539 30.29 -4.60 -18.86
N LEU A 540 30.80 -4.80 -20.08
CA LEU A 540 31.79 -3.92 -20.70
C LEU A 540 31.21 -2.51 -20.93
N LEU A 541 29.96 -2.42 -21.38
CA LEU A 541 29.25 -1.15 -21.50
C LEU A 541 29.09 -0.45 -20.15
N MET A 542 28.69 -1.16 -19.08
CA MET A 542 28.60 -0.53 -17.75
C MET A 542 29.97 -0.06 -17.25
N GLY A 543 31.03 -0.77 -17.64
CA GLY A 543 32.42 -0.37 -17.39
C GLY A 543 32.81 0.97 -18.01
N THR A 544 32.23 1.38 -19.14
CA THR A 544 32.50 2.71 -19.74
C THR A 544 31.93 3.85 -18.90
N TYR A 545 30.93 3.57 -18.07
CA TYR A 545 30.39 4.47 -17.04
C TYR A 545 31.07 4.30 -15.68
N LYS A 546 32.17 3.52 -15.62
CA LYS A 546 32.90 3.13 -14.40
C LYS A 546 32.05 2.32 -13.40
N ILE A 547 30.99 1.65 -13.85
CA ILE A 547 30.07 0.87 -12.99
C ILE A 547 30.47 -0.60 -13.03
N ASN A 548 30.82 -1.15 -11.87
CA ASN A 548 31.30 -2.54 -11.78
C ASN A 548 30.12 -3.51 -11.62
N PRO A 549 30.19 -4.75 -12.15
CA PRO A 549 29.15 -5.76 -11.99
C PRO A 549 28.80 -6.10 -10.53
N THR A 550 29.75 -5.91 -9.61
CA THR A 550 29.56 -6.12 -8.17
C THR A 550 28.85 -4.96 -7.46
N ASP A 551 28.69 -3.80 -8.11
CA ASP A 551 28.04 -2.62 -7.53
C ASP A 551 26.53 -2.82 -7.40
N ARG A 552 25.93 -2.39 -6.29
CA ARG A 552 24.46 -2.35 -6.14
C ARG A 552 23.80 -1.49 -7.23
N LEU A 553 24.47 -0.42 -7.63
CA LEU A 553 24.09 0.47 -8.72
C LEU A 553 23.96 -0.28 -10.07
N PHE A 554 24.81 -1.27 -10.34
CA PHE A 554 24.72 -2.10 -11.56
C PHE A 554 23.39 -2.85 -11.61
N LYS A 555 22.99 -3.47 -10.49
CA LYS A 555 21.70 -4.17 -10.38
C LYS A 555 20.51 -3.20 -10.47
N TYR A 556 20.64 -2.02 -9.86
CA TYR A 556 19.65 -0.96 -9.94
C TYR A 556 19.40 -0.53 -11.40
N LEU A 557 20.45 -0.13 -12.12
CA LEU A 557 20.35 0.31 -13.51
C LEU A 557 19.89 -0.80 -14.45
N LYS A 558 20.30 -2.06 -14.21
CA LYS A 558 19.78 -3.21 -14.98
C LYS A 558 18.26 -3.30 -14.86
N ASN A 559 17.72 -3.20 -13.64
CA ASN A 559 16.28 -3.30 -13.42
C ASN A 559 15.53 -2.14 -14.07
N GLU A 560 16.06 -0.92 -13.99
CA GLU A 560 15.48 0.26 -14.65
C GLU A 560 15.49 0.11 -16.18
N LEU A 561 16.59 -0.40 -16.75
CA LEU A 561 16.67 -0.70 -18.19
C LEU A 561 15.69 -1.79 -18.62
N CYS A 562 15.55 -2.86 -17.83
CA CYS A 562 14.54 -3.89 -18.11
C CYS A 562 13.14 -3.27 -18.11
N GLN A 563 12.79 -2.47 -17.09
CA GLN A 563 11.49 -1.79 -17.02
C GLN A 563 11.26 -0.87 -18.22
N GLU A 564 12.27 -0.11 -18.62
CA GLU A 564 12.15 0.79 -19.77
C GLU A 564 12.03 0.01 -21.08
N ALA A 565 12.70 -1.14 -21.22
CA ALA A 565 12.56 -2.03 -22.37
C ALA A 565 11.18 -2.68 -22.43
N TRP A 566 10.60 -3.07 -21.28
CA TRP A 566 9.22 -3.55 -21.22
C TRP A 566 8.19 -2.48 -21.56
N ARG A 567 8.47 -1.23 -21.18
CA ARG A 567 7.55 -0.10 -21.36
C ARG A 567 7.61 0.51 -22.76
N SER A 568 8.81 0.61 -23.33
CA SER A 568 9.07 1.39 -24.55
C SER A 568 9.83 0.61 -25.64
N GLY A 569 10.35 -0.57 -25.32
CA GLY A 569 11.09 -1.40 -26.26
C GLY A 569 10.17 -1.95 -27.34
N LYS A 570 10.68 -1.99 -28.58
CA LYS A 570 9.95 -2.58 -29.70
C LYS A 570 9.98 -4.10 -29.56
N GLU A 571 8.81 -4.72 -29.44
CA GLU A 571 8.70 -6.19 -29.44
C GLU A 571 8.96 -6.72 -30.85
N VAL A 572 9.97 -7.59 -30.99
CA VAL A 572 10.37 -8.22 -32.26
C VAL A 572 10.86 -9.64 -32.01
N PRO A 573 10.67 -10.59 -32.94
CA PRO A 573 11.36 -11.88 -32.89
C PRO A 573 12.88 -11.67 -33.01
N ILE A 574 13.66 -12.20 -32.07
CA ILE A 574 15.11 -12.17 -32.14
C ILE A 574 15.64 -13.57 -32.49
N HIS A 575 16.50 -13.64 -33.50
CA HIS A 575 16.98 -14.90 -34.03
C HIS A 575 18.45 -15.13 -33.65
N ARG A 576 18.83 -16.40 -33.52
CA ARG A 576 20.21 -16.81 -33.24
C ARG A 576 20.79 -17.41 -34.51
N PHE A 577 21.96 -16.92 -34.92
CA PHE A 577 22.79 -17.49 -35.98
C PHE A 577 22.23 -17.37 -37.42
N SER A 578 21.01 -17.82 -37.69
CA SER A 578 20.34 -17.68 -38.98
C SER A 578 18.81 -17.64 -38.86
N TYR A 579 18.14 -17.12 -39.89
CA TYR A 579 16.68 -17.02 -39.99
C TYR A 579 16.24 -17.23 -41.44
N PHE A 580 15.33 -18.18 -41.68
CA PHE A 580 14.74 -18.40 -43.01
C PHE A 580 13.30 -17.86 -43.04
N ASP A 581 13.07 -16.82 -43.84
CA ASP A 581 11.74 -16.32 -44.14
C ASP A 581 11.11 -17.19 -45.23
N ARG A 582 10.15 -18.02 -44.82
CA ARG A 582 9.43 -18.95 -45.71
C ARG A 582 8.57 -18.23 -46.75
N ASN A 583 8.11 -17.01 -46.47
CA ASN A 583 7.22 -16.28 -47.36
C ASN A 583 7.98 -15.70 -48.55
N SER A 584 9.18 -15.20 -48.30
CA SER A 584 10.04 -14.61 -49.34
C SER A 584 11.10 -15.57 -49.87
N ALA A 585 11.22 -16.77 -49.29
CA ALA A 585 12.31 -17.73 -49.53
C ALA A 585 13.71 -17.10 -49.37
N ILE A 586 13.89 -16.29 -48.33
CA ILE A 586 15.16 -15.60 -48.04
C ILE A 586 15.80 -16.18 -46.77
N LEU A 587 17.08 -16.55 -46.86
CA LEU A 587 17.89 -16.98 -45.72
C LEU A 587 18.80 -15.85 -45.24
N TYR A 588 18.65 -15.47 -43.98
CA TYR A 588 19.53 -14.53 -43.28
C TYR A 588 20.53 -15.31 -42.42
N ILE A 589 21.82 -14.98 -42.48
CA ILE A 589 22.89 -15.62 -41.70
C ILE A 589 23.73 -14.54 -41.03
N SER A 590 24.06 -14.69 -39.75
CA SER A 590 24.89 -13.74 -39.03
C SER A 590 26.31 -13.75 -39.62
N ALA A 591 26.83 -12.57 -39.93
CA ALA A 591 28.25 -12.36 -40.15
C ALA A 591 28.88 -11.78 -38.87
N SER A 592 30.22 -11.77 -38.80
CA SER A 592 30.94 -11.11 -37.71
C SER A 592 30.67 -9.61 -37.70
N ALA A 593 30.89 -8.96 -36.56
CA ALA A 593 30.84 -7.50 -36.40
C ALA A 593 29.49 -6.81 -36.70
N GLY A 594 28.35 -7.49 -36.48
CA GLY A 594 27.01 -6.87 -36.61
C GLY A 594 26.51 -6.76 -38.06
N GLU A 595 27.14 -7.50 -38.98
CA GLU A 595 26.70 -7.65 -40.37
C GLU A 595 25.96 -8.99 -40.54
N MET A 596 25.21 -9.14 -41.64
CA MET A 596 24.48 -10.36 -41.98
C MET A 596 24.58 -10.63 -43.48
N TYR A 597 24.50 -11.90 -43.88
CA TYR A 597 24.26 -12.29 -45.26
C TYR A 597 22.78 -12.56 -45.49
N LYS A 598 22.25 -11.98 -46.56
CA LYS A 598 20.90 -12.20 -47.09
C LYS A 598 21.01 -12.99 -48.39
N LEU A 599 20.50 -14.21 -48.40
CA LEU A 599 20.54 -15.11 -49.55
C LEU A 599 19.12 -15.32 -50.07
N ASN A 600 18.91 -15.09 -51.36
CA ASN A 600 17.74 -15.59 -52.09
C ASN A 600 18.22 -16.61 -53.14
N GLY A 601 17.30 -17.28 -53.84
CA GLY A 601 17.63 -18.35 -54.79
C GLY A 601 18.67 -17.98 -55.88
N ASP A 602 18.90 -16.69 -56.12
CA ASP A 602 19.73 -16.19 -57.21
C ASP A 602 20.92 -15.30 -56.76
N THR A 603 20.90 -14.75 -55.53
CA THR A 603 21.86 -13.73 -55.08
C THR A 603 22.21 -13.84 -53.59
N MET A 604 23.44 -13.47 -53.23
CA MET A 604 23.90 -13.31 -51.85
C MET A 604 24.35 -11.86 -51.64
N GLN A 605 23.74 -11.18 -50.67
CA GLN A 605 24.02 -9.78 -50.34
C GLN A 605 24.45 -9.65 -48.88
N LYS A 606 25.43 -8.79 -48.62
CA LYS A 606 25.84 -8.44 -47.25
C LYS A 606 25.10 -7.19 -46.81
N ILE A 607 24.42 -7.25 -45.68
CA ILE A 607 23.58 -6.18 -45.12
C ILE A 607 23.90 -5.96 -43.64
N ASN A 608 23.46 -4.84 -43.06
CA ASN A 608 23.63 -4.60 -41.64
C ASN A 608 22.56 -5.34 -40.82
N ASN A 609 22.92 -5.75 -39.60
CA ASN A 609 21.95 -6.30 -38.65
C ASN A 609 20.84 -5.27 -38.35
N GLY A 610 19.58 -5.70 -38.41
CA GLY A 610 18.42 -4.84 -38.26
C GLY A 610 18.00 -4.03 -39.49
N GLU A 611 18.74 -4.08 -40.61
CA GLU A 611 18.43 -3.31 -41.84
C GLU A 611 17.07 -3.69 -42.43
N ASP A 612 16.74 -4.99 -42.46
CA ASP A 612 15.46 -5.52 -42.94
C ASP A 612 14.46 -5.82 -41.80
N ASN A 613 14.62 -5.19 -40.63
CA ASN A 613 13.94 -5.57 -39.38
C ASN A 613 14.21 -7.00 -38.89
N VAL A 614 15.21 -7.68 -39.45
CA VAL A 614 15.71 -8.97 -38.96
C VAL A 614 16.88 -8.70 -38.01
N PHE A 615 16.76 -9.17 -36.76
CA PHE A 615 17.77 -9.01 -35.73
C PHE A 615 18.42 -10.34 -35.38
N LEU A 616 19.74 -10.45 -35.59
CA LEU A 616 20.55 -11.60 -35.18
C LEU A 616 21.43 -11.24 -33.98
N LEU A 617 21.60 -12.16 -33.03
CA LEU A 617 22.57 -11.97 -31.95
C LEU A 617 24.00 -12.08 -32.49
N PRO A 618 24.88 -11.10 -32.21
CA PRO A 618 26.29 -11.20 -32.56
C PRO A 618 26.93 -12.29 -31.69
N GLN A 619 27.27 -13.44 -32.27
CA GLN A 619 28.03 -14.45 -31.54
C GLN A 619 29.52 -14.12 -31.60
N HIS A 620 30.13 -13.99 -30.42
CA HIS A 620 31.53 -14.37 -30.22
C HIS A 620 31.56 -15.49 -29.17
N GLY A 621 31.97 -16.70 -29.59
CA GLY A 621 32.31 -17.79 -28.68
C GLY A 621 31.25 -18.85 -28.38
N SER A 622 30.22 -19.02 -29.23
CA SER A 622 29.46 -20.27 -29.21
C SER A 622 30.26 -21.30 -30.00
N GLU A 623 30.76 -22.35 -29.35
CA GLU A 623 31.32 -23.50 -30.07
C GLU A 623 30.25 -24.07 -31.00
N PRO A 624 30.62 -24.46 -32.24
CA PRO A 624 29.70 -25.12 -33.14
C PRO A 624 29.16 -26.37 -32.46
N ILE A 625 27.84 -26.53 -32.43
CA ILE A 625 27.24 -27.83 -32.15
C ILE A 625 27.57 -28.69 -33.38
N LEU A 626 28.54 -29.58 -33.23
CA LEU A 626 28.73 -30.68 -34.17
C LEU A 626 27.44 -31.51 -34.11
N ILE A 627 26.65 -31.43 -35.18
CA ILE A 627 25.64 -32.44 -35.43
C ILE A 627 26.45 -33.69 -35.76
N GLU A 628 26.49 -34.64 -34.83
CA GLU A 628 26.95 -35.99 -35.13
C GLU A 628 26.15 -36.50 -36.34
N GLN A 629 26.85 -36.63 -37.46
CA GLN A 629 26.41 -37.48 -38.55
C GLN A 629 26.60 -38.92 -38.08
N GLU A 630 25.50 -39.62 -37.87
CA GLU A 630 25.36 -41.07 -38.01
C GLU A 630 23.89 -41.42 -37.72
N ALA A 631 23.17 -42.25 -38.45
CA ALA A 631 23.29 -42.80 -39.78
C ALA A 631 21.89 -43.29 -40.13
N ALA A 632 21.58 -43.37 -41.41
CA ALA A 632 20.45 -44.14 -41.89
C ALA A 632 20.56 -45.60 -41.42
N HIS A 633 19.54 -46.10 -40.74
CA HIS A 633 18.98 -47.46 -40.76
C HIS A 633 17.79 -47.40 -39.79
N GLY A 634 16.52 -47.58 -40.19
CA GLY A 634 16.01 -48.73 -40.92
C GLY A 634 15.47 -49.75 -39.91
N SER A 635 14.15 -49.91 -39.92
CA SER A 635 13.36 -51.08 -39.44
C SER A 635 12.83 -51.14 -37.99
N VAL A 636 11.50 -51.38 -37.99
CA VAL A 636 10.58 -51.93 -36.97
C VAL A 636 10.04 -50.98 -35.91
#